data_AF-A0A8B8GRP1-F1
#
_entry.id   AF-A0A8B8GRP1-F1
#
_cell.length_a   1.000
_cell.length_b   1.000
_cell.length_c   1.000
_cell.angle_alpha   90.00
_cell.angle_beta   90.00
_cell.angle_gamma   90.00
#
_symmetry.space_group_name_H-M   'P 1'
#
loop_
_entity.id
_entity.type
_entity.pdbx_description
1 polymer ?
#
loop_
_entity_poly.entity_id
_entity_poly.type
_entity_poly.pdbx_seq_one_letter_code
_entity_poly.pdbx_strand_id
1 'polypeptide(L)'
;MICCKALKTLGFVMRISKEFNLSSSLKTLYCSLVRSLLEYSSVLWDPYTVSDSCQLERVQRRFLSCAAFVLKINHPPHDYFLVMQELSLISLADRRVNANIEFLNKLVDGRIDAPSLLSLVNFKVPSRTTRYHAPFVVPAHTTNYSRNNPLDRMMRLANESTVHQN
;
A
#
# COMPACT_ATOMS: atom_id res chain seq x y z
N MET A 1 8.48 7.79 12.27
CA MET A 1 8.68 9.18 11.79
C MET A 1 7.62 9.60 10.76
N ILE A 2 7.32 8.78 9.74
CA ILE A 2 6.33 9.14 8.70
C ILE A 2 4.89 9.22 9.22
N CYS A 3 4.47 8.29 10.08
CA CYS A 3 3.12 8.28 10.68
C CYS A 3 2.85 9.54 11.51
N CYS A 4 3.85 10.02 12.28
CA CYS A 4 3.71 11.24 13.08
C CYS A 4 3.48 12.46 12.20
N LYS A 5 4.22 12.57 11.07
CA LYS A 5 4.03 13.65 10.10
C LYS A 5 2.64 13.56 9.46
N ALA A 6 2.24 12.36 9.04
CA ALA A 6 0.93 12.10 8.43
C ALA A 6 -0.24 12.41 9.39
N LEU A 7 -0.10 12.10 10.69
CA LEU A 7 -1.10 12.45 11.71
C LEU A 7 -1.18 13.96 11.97
N LYS A 8 -0.04 14.67 11.95
CA LYS A 8 -0.02 16.14 12.05
C LYS A 8 -0.74 16.78 10.85
N THR A 9 -0.44 16.32 9.63
CA THR A 9 -1.13 16.78 8.41
C THR A 9 -2.61 16.41 8.40
N LEU A 10 -2.97 15.24 8.91
CA LEU A 10 -4.37 14.84 9.08
C LEU A 10 -5.11 15.80 10.03
N GLY A 11 -4.50 16.13 11.16
CA GLY A 11 -5.08 17.10 12.09
C GLY A 11 -5.32 18.47 11.45
N PHE A 12 -4.37 18.94 10.63
CA PHE A 12 -4.53 20.15 9.84
C PHE A 12 -5.69 20.06 8.84
N VAL A 13 -5.75 18.98 8.04
CA VAL A 13 -6.82 18.73 7.06
C VAL A 13 -8.19 18.72 7.73
N MET A 14 -8.33 18.06 8.88
CA MET A 14 -9.61 17.98 9.59
C MET A 14 -10.07 19.35 10.13
N ARG A 15 -9.16 20.20 10.60
CA ARG A 15 -9.52 21.56 11.06
C ARG A 15 -10.02 22.43 9.92
N ILE A 16 -9.28 22.48 8.81
CA ILE A 16 -9.67 23.24 7.62
C ILE A 16 -10.99 22.72 7.06
N SER A 17 -11.14 21.40 6.96
CA SER A 17 -12.36 20.82 6.40
C SER A 17 -13.60 21.17 7.21
N LYS A 18 -13.46 21.32 8.54
CA LYS A 18 -14.53 21.75 9.44
C LYS A 18 -14.83 23.25 9.29
N GLU A 19 -13.81 24.10 9.19
CA GLU A 19 -14.00 25.56 9.04
C GLU A 19 -14.67 25.94 7.71
N PHE A 20 -14.32 25.24 6.63
CA PHE A 20 -14.81 25.54 5.28
C PHE A 20 -15.95 24.62 4.81
N ASN A 21 -16.53 23.79 5.70
CA ASN A 21 -17.60 22.84 5.39
C ASN A 21 -17.30 21.92 4.17
N LEU A 22 -16.05 21.49 4.02
CA LEU A 22 -15.55 20.74 2.86
C LEU A 22 -15.85 19.23 2.94
N SER A 23 -17.03 18.84 3.39
CA SER A 23 -17.40 17.43 3.61
C SER A 23 -17.27 16.59 2.34
N SER A 24 -17.66 17.13 1.18
CA SER A 24 -17.54 16.47 -0.13
C SER A 24 -16.08 16.29 -0.60
N SER A 25 -15.17 17.16 -0.14
CA SER A 25 -13.77 17.19 -0.57
C SER A 25 -12.82 16.52 0.41
N LEU A 26 -13.33 16.00 1.54
CA LEU A 26 -12.53 15.34 2.59
C LEU A 26 -11.65 14.23 2.02
N LYS A 27 -12.22 13.39 1.16
CA LYS A 27 -11.48 12.31 0.48
C LYS A 27 -10.29 12.86 -0.29
N THR A 28 -10.52 13.88 -1.11
CA THR A 28 -9.51 14.48 -1.98
C THR A 28 -8.39 15.13 -1.18
N LEU A 29 -8.72 15.84 -0.10
CA LEU A 29 -7.72 16.43 0.81
C LEU A 29 -6.89 15.34 1.51
N TYR A 30 -7.53 14.25 1.94
CA TYR A 30 -6.83 13.11 2.50
C TYR A 30 -5.91 12.42 1.48
N CYS A 31 -6.38 12.16 0.25
CA CYS A 31 -5.58 11.60 -0.85
C CYS A 31 -4.32 12.44 -1.09
N SER A 32 -4.50 13.75 -1.26
CA SER A 32 -3.47 14.66 -1.77
C SER A 32 -2.42 15.01 -0.74
N LEU A 33 -2.80 15.16 0.54
CA LEU A 33 -1.90 15.67 1.58
C LEU A 33 -1.41 14.59 2.55
N VAL A 34 -2.29 13.70 3.00
CA VAL A 34 -1.93 12.70 4.03
C VAL A 34 -1.46 11.41 3.37
N ARG A 35 -2.23 10.90 2.40
CA ARG A 35 -1.95 9.61 1.78
C ARG A 35 -0.73 9.65 0.88
N SER A 36 -0.52 10.75 0.14
CA SER A 36 0.68 10.98 -0.64
C SER A 36 1.97 10.85 0.20
N LEU A 37 1.96 11.34 1.44
CA LEU A 37 3.08 11.17 2.38
C LEU A 37 3.30 9.71 2.80
N LEU A 38 2.22 8.93 2.95
CA LEU A 38 2.28 7.52 3.34
C LEU A 38 2.63 6.60 2.17
N GLU A 39 2.38 7.02 0.93
CA GLU A 39 2.65 6.21 -0.26
C GLU A 39 4.01 6.51 -0.88
N TYR A 40 4.56 7.69 -0.58
CA TYR A 40 5.85 8.12 -1.10
C TYR A 40 6.94 7.10 -0.77
N SER A 41 7.58 6.56 -1.83
CA SER A 41 8.62 5.54 -1.75
C SER A 41 8.25 4.30 -0.93
N SER A 42 6.95 4.03 -0.74
CA SER A 42 6.45 2.88 0.04
C SER A 42 7.03 1.55 -0.43
N VAL A 43 7.26 1.42 -1.73
CA VAL A 43 7.94 0.31 -2.37
C VAL A 43 9.32 -0.04 -1.75
N LEU A 44 10.07 0.96 -1.26
CA LEU A 44 11.38 0.75 -0.65
C LEU A 44 11.26 0.38 0.83
N TRP A 45 10.48 1.13 1.60
CA TRP A 45 10.46 1.02 3.06
C TRP A 45 9.30 0.19 3.62
N ASP A 46 8.44 -0.39 2.78
CA ASP A 46 7.25 -1.13 3.22
C ASP A 46 7.56 -2.08 4.39
N PRO A 47 6.94 -1.89 5.56
CA PRO A 47 7.32 -2.61 6.75
C PRO A 47 6.88 -4.07 6.69
N TYR A 48 7.80 -4.97 7.05
CA TYR A 48 7.51 -6.40 7.13
C TYR A 48 6.95 -6.82 8.50
N THR A 49 6.93 -5.93 9.51
CA THR A 49 6.36 -6.25 10.82
C THR A 49 4.89 -5.86 10.86
N VAL A 50 4.09 -6.69 11.55
CA VAL A 50 2.66 -6.43 11.77
C VAL A 50 2.46 -5.15 12.58
N SER A 51 3.34 -4.89 13.56
CA SER A 51 3.27 -3.69 14.41
C SER A 51 3.38 -2.41 13.58
N ASP A 52 4.39 -2.32 12.72
CA ASP A 52 4.63 -1.12 11.91
C ASP A 52 3.55 -0.94 10.84
N SER A 53 3.09 -2.04 10.22
CA SER A 53 1.94 -2.01 9.32
C SER A 53 0.67 -1.51 10.03
N CYS A 54 0.42 -1.96 11.26
CA CYS A 54 -0.69 -1.47 12.08
C CYS A 54 -0.55 0.02 12.43
N GLN A 55 0.66 0.53 12.63
CA GLN A 55 0.88 1.96 12.88
C GLN A 55 0.52 2.81 11.66
N LEU A 56 0.79 2.35 10.44
CA LEU A 56 0.35 3.02 9.22
C LEU A 56 -1.17 3.01 9.12
N GLU A 57 -1.80 1.84 9.36
CA GLU A 57 -3.26 1.73 9.30
C GLU A 57 -3.98 2.58 10.34
N ARG A 58 -3.36 2.81 11.50
CA ARG A 58 -3.91 3.74 12.50
C ARG A 58 -4.11 5.14 11.94
N VAL A 59 -3.28 5.60 10.99
CA VAL A 59 -3.45 6.92 10.36
C VAL A 59 -4.71 6.94 9.52
N GLN A 60 -4.93 5.91 8.69
CA GLN A 60 -6.14 5.78 7.88
C GLN A 60 -7.39 5.60 8.75
N ARG A 61 -7.35 4.73 9.76
CA ARG A 61 -8.45 4.53 10.71
C ARG A 61 -8.82 5.80 11.45
N ARG A 62 -7.83 6.62 11.83
CA ARG A 62 -8.09 7.93 12.44
C ARG A 62 -8.82 8.86 11.48
N PHE A 63 -8.42 8.90 10.21
CA PHE A 63 -9.14 9.65 9.19
C PHE A 63 -10.57 9.14 9.02
N LEU A 64 -10.77 7.83 8.88
CA LEU A 64 -12.09 7.22 8.70
C LEU A 64 -13.02 7.52 9.87
N SER A 65 -12.52 7.46 11.11
CA SER A 65 -13.29 7.84 12.30
C SER A 65 -13.74 9.30 12.26
N CYS A 66 -12.85 10.21 11.83
CA CYS A 66 -13.21 11.61 11.69
C CYS A 66 -14.17 11.85 10.52
N ALA A 67 -13.98 11.17 9.39
CA ALA A 67 -14.84 11.28 8.22
C ALA A 67 -16.24 10.75 8.49
N ALA A 68 -16.37 9.63 9.21
CA ALA A 68 -17.65 9.09 9.63
C ALA A 68 -18.44 10.08 10.49
N PHE A 69 -17.77 10.78 11.41
CA PHE A 69 -18.38 11.82 12.22
C PHE A 69 -18.87 13.01 11.37
N VAL A 70 -18.05 13.48 10.43
CA VAL A 70 -18.41 14.63 9.57
C VAL A 70 -19.54 14.28 8.60
N LEU A 71 -19.54 13.05 8.05
CA LEU A 71 -20.52 12.57 7.08
C LEU A 71 -21.76 11.93 7.73
N LYS A 72 -21.79 11.85 9.07
CA LYS A 72 -22.87 11.21 9.85
C LYS A 72 -23.14 9.76 9.43
N ILE A 73 -22.09 9.02 9.11
CA ILE A 73 -22.17 7.60 8.77
C ILE A 73 -22.14 6.80 10.08
N ASN A 74 -23.21 6.07 10.36
CA ASN A 74 -23.26 5.17 11.51
C ASN A 74 -22.40 3.93 11.22
N HIS A 75 -21.48 3.62 12.12
CA HIS A 75 -20.65 2.41 12.02
C HIS A 75 -20.34 1.85 13.42
N PRO A 76 -20.10 0.54 13.54
CA PRO A 76 -19.68 -0.07 14.80
C PRO A 76 -18.30 0.45 15.23
N PRO A 77 -17.99 0.46 16.54
CA PRO A 77 -16.65 0.78 17.00
C PRO A 77 -15.63 -0.18 16.36
N HIS A 78 -14.55 0.38 15.82
CA HIS A 78 -13.46 -0.33 15.14
C HIS A 78 -13.78 -1.03 13.82
N ASP A 79 -15.04 -1.06 13.38
CA ASP A 79 -15.39 -1.46 12.02
C ASP A 79 -15.60 -0.22 11.15
N TYR A 80 -14.67 0.00 10.21
CA TYR A 80 -14.69 1.13 9.29
C TYR A 80 -14.97 0.72 7.85
N PHE A 81 -15.38 -0.53 7.62
CA PHE A 81 -15.59 -1.06 6.27
C PHE A 81 -16.62 -0.23 5.48
N LEU A 82 -17.77 0.09 6.10
CA LEU A 82 -18.81 0.89 5.47
C LEU A 82 -18.31 2.30 5.08
N VAL A 83 -17.53 2.93 5.96
CA VAL A 83 -16.96 4.27 5.73
C VAL A 83 -15.94 4.23 4.59
N MET A 84 -15.13 3.17 4.54
CA MET A 84 -14.18 2.94 3.45
C MET A 84 -14.89 2.73 2.11
N GLN A 85 -15.99 1.97 2.10
CA GLN A 85 -16.79 1.72 0.91
C GLN A 85 -17.41 3.02 0.38
N GLU A 86 -18.03 3.82 1.26
CA GLU A 86 -18.64 5.11 0.90
C GLU A 86 -17.60 6.09 0.32
N LEU A 87 -16.41 6.13 0.92
CA LEU A 87 -15.31 6.96 0.44
C LEU A 87 -14.52 6.31 -0.70
N SER A 88 -14.88 5.10 -1.16
CA SER A 88 -14.13 4.30 -2.14
C SER A 88 -12.62 4.28 -1.84
N LEU A 89 -12.29 3.93 -0.60
CA LEU A 89 -10.94 3.75 -0.09
C LEU A 89 -10.65 2.27 0.16
N ILE A 90 -9.45 1.85 -0.21
CA ILE A 90 -8.89 0.54 0.11
C ILE A 90 -7.87 0.68 1.24
N SER A 91 -7.46 -0.42 1.87
CA SER A 91 -6.49 -0.37 2.96
C SER A 91 -5.13 0.15 2.47
N LEU A 92 -4.35 0.78 3.35
CA LEU A 92 -2.98 1.16 3.01
C LEU A 92 -2.12 -0.08 2.75
N ALA A 93 -2.41 -1.20 3.41
CA ALA A 93 -1.75 -2.48 3.15
C ALA A 93 -1.92 -2.92 1.68
N ASP A 94 -3.16 -2.98 1.19
CA ASP A 94 -3.46 -3.35 -0.20
C ASP A 94 -2.80 -2.37 -1.19
N ARG A 95 -2.79 -1.09 -0.84
CA ARG A 95 -2.12 -0.07 -1.67
C ARG A 95 -0.62 -0.26 -1.76
N ARG A 96 0.04 -0.66 -0.67
CA ARG A 96 1.48 -0.99 -0.70
C ARG A 96 1.73 -2.23 -1.54
N VAL A 97 0.88 -3.27 -1.44
CA VAL A 97 0.97 -4.45 -2.31
C VAL A 97 0.85 -4.04 -3.79
N ASN A 98 -0.16 -3.25 -4.13
CA ASN A 98 -0.36 -2.76 -5.49
C ASN A 98 0.83 -1.93 -5.98
N ALA A 99 1.39 -1.06 -5.14
CA ALA A 99 2.56 -0.26 -5.49
C ALA A 99 3.80 -1.11 -5.75
N ASN A 100 4.02 -2.18 -4.98
CA ASN A 100 5.12 -3.12 -5.21
C ASN A 100 4.95 -3.85 -6.56
N ILE A 101 3.75 -4.36 -6.85
CA ILE A 101 3.45 -5.07 -8.10
C ILE A 101 3.56 -4.11 -9.30
N GLU A 102 2.99 -2.91 -9.19
CA GLU A 102 3.03 -1.90 -10.25
C GLU A 102 4.46 -1.45 -10.55
N PHE A 103 5.29 -1.27 -9.52
CA PHE A 103 6.70 -0.95 -9.70
C PHE A 103 7.44 -2.06 -10.44
N LEU A 104 7.24 -3.33 -10.05
CA LEU A 104 7.85 -4.48 -10.70
C LEU A 104 7.42 -4.58 -12.17
N ASN A 105 6.12 -4.43 -12.45
CA ASN A 105 5.60 -4.48 -13.82
C ASN A 105 6.20 -3.37 -14.68
N LYS A 106 6.28 -2.14 -14.15
CA LYS A 106 6.92 -1.02 -14.87
C LYS A 106 8.40 -1.26 -15.15
N LEU A 107 9.10 -1.95 -14.24
CA LEU A 107 10.50 -2.33 -14.42
C LEU A 107 10.66 -3.38 -15.52
N VAL A 108 9.79 -4.40 -15.55
CA VAL A 108 9.81 -5.47 -16.56
C VAL A 108 9.38 -4.96 -17.94
N ASP A 109 8.36 -4.10 -17.99
CA ASP A 109 7.84 -3.49 -19.23
C ASP A 109 8.77 -2.42 -19.83
N GLY A 110 9.88 -2.09 -19.15
CA GLY A 110 10.82 -1.05 -19.58
C GLY A 110 10.30 0.39 -19.42
N ARG A 111 9.18 0.60 -18.71
CA ARG A 111 8.70 1.95 -18.36
C ARG A 111 9.58 2.62 -17.31
N ILE A 112 10.30 1.83 -16.53
CA ILE A 112 11.40 2.27 -15.67
C ILE A 112 12.68 1.75 -16.31
N ASP A 113 13.47 2.65 -16.91
CA ASP A 113 14.76 2.31 -17.51
C ASP A 113 15.84 2.19 -16.44
N ALA A 114 15.95 1.00 -15.86
CA ALA A 114 16.93 0.67 -14.83
C ALA A 114 17.53 -0.73 -15.08
N PRO A 115 18.41 -0.90 -16.07
CA PRO A 115 18.93 -2.21 -16.49
C PRO A 115 19.70 -2.92 -15.37
N SER A 116 20.42 -2.17 -14.53
CA SER A 116 21.10 -2.71 -13.35
C SER A 116 20.13 -3.30 -12.34
N LEU A 117 18.96 -2.69 -12.15
CA LEU A 117 17.92 -3.20 -11.25
C LEU A 117 17.20 -4.40 -11.87
N LEU A 118 16.89 -4.33 -13.18
CA LEU A 118 16.26 -5.43 -13.91
C LEU A 118 17.14 -6.69 -13.93
N SER A 119 18.47 -6.54 -14.01
CA SER A 119 19.39 -7.68 -13.95
C SER A 119 19.35 -8.46 -12.63
N LEU A 120 18.81 -7.87 -11.56
CA LEU A 120 18.65 -8.52 -10.25
C LEU A 120 17.31 -9.28 -10.15
N VAL A 121 16.40 -9.12 -11.12
CA VAL A 121 15.11 -9.80 -11.15
C VAL A 121 15.30 -11.20 -11.70
N ASN A 122 14.93 -12.21 -10.90
CA ASN A 122 15.11 -13.61 -11.26
C ASN A 122 13.84 -14.14 -11.95
N PHE A 123 13.85 -14.22 -13.28
CA PHE A 123 12.74 -14.79 -14.03
C PHE A 123 12.73 -16.32 -13.95
N LYS A 124 11.54 -16.89 -13.73
CA LYS A 124 11.33 -18.34 -13.80
C LYS A 124 10.88 -18.71 -15.20
N VAL A 125 11.77 -19.30 -15.98
CA VAL A 125 11.45 -19.84 -17.31
C VAL A 125 11.40 -21.36 -17.22
N PRO A 126 10.22 -21.98 -17.03
CA PRO A 126 10.11 -23.42 -16.92
C PRO A 126 10.31 -24.07 -18.31
N SER A 127 11.08 -25.15 -18.35
CA SER A 127 11.26 -25.95 -19.58
C SER A 127 10.01 -26.75 -19.96
N ARG A 128 9.07 -26.93 -19.02
CA ARG A 128 7.80 -27.66 -19.20
C ARG A 128 6.68 -26.89 -18.53
N THR A 129 5.52 -26.83 -19.17
CA THR A 129 4.33 -26.18 -18.62
C THR A 129 3.83 -26.94 -17.40
N THR A 130 3.90 -26.32 -16.22
CA THR A 130 3.33 -26.84 -14.97
C THR A 130 2.04 -26.11 -14.64
N ARG A 131 1.12 -26.76 -13.92
CA ARG A 131 -0.11 -26.11 -13.42
C ARG A 131 0.17 -24.95 -12.45
N TYR A 132 1.37 -24.90 -11.86
CA TYR A 132 1.80 -23.80 -11.00
C TYR A 132 2.55 -22.75 -11.82
N HIS A 133 1.93 -21.59 -12.02
CA HIS A 133 2.50 -20.44 -12.72
C HIS A 133 3.01 -19.40 -11.72
N ALA A 134 4.33 -19.40 -11.49
CA ALA A 134 5.01 -18.36 -10.74
C ALA A 134 6.06 -17.71 -11.68
N PRO A 135 5.90 -16.42 -12.05
CA PRO A 135 6.80 -15.76 -13.00
C PRO A 135 8.23 -15.55 -12.49
N PHE A 136 8.45 -15.53 -11.17
CA PHE A 136 9.75 -15.18 -10.58
C PHE A 136 10.30 -16.27 -9.65
N VAL A 137 11.63 -16.38 -9.58
CA VAL A 137 12.34 -17.21 -8.60
C VAL A 137 12.75 -16.33 -7.41
N VAL A 138 12.24 -16.62 -6.22
CA VAL A 138 12.60 -15.87 -5.02
C VAL A 138 13.72 -16.62 -4.28
N PRO A 139 14.91 -16.02 -4.08
CA PRO A 139 16.00 -16.64 -3.32
C PRO A 139 15.59 -16.98 -1.88
N ALA A 140 16.15 -18.07 -1.36
CA ALA A 140 15.99 -18.43 0.05
C ALA A 140 16.94 -17.59 0.92
N HIS A 141 16.44 -17.10 2.05
CA HIS A 141 17.19 -16.28 2.99
C HIS A 141 17.11 -16.85 4.39
N THR A 142 18.18 -16.70 5.16
CA THR A 142 18.27 -17.15 6.55
C THR A 142 17.70 -16.14 7.54
N THR A 143 17.61 -14.86 7.15
CA THR A 143 17.12 -13.77 8.01
C THR A 143 15.86 -13.13 7.44
N ASN A 144 14.96 -12.72 8.34
CA ASN A 144 13.74 -11.98 7.96
C ASN A 144 14.05 -10.65 7.27
N TYR A 145 15.17 -10.00 7.63
CA TYR A 145 15.60 -8.77 6.98
C TYR A 145 15.90 -9.01 5.49
N SER A 146 16.75 -9.98 5.18
CA SER A 146 17.13 -10.28 3.79
C SER A 146 15.97 -10.83 2.98
N ARG A 147 15.13 -11.67 3.61
CA ARG A 147 13.87 -12.17 3.02
C ARG A 147 12.93 -11.04 2.60
N ASN A 148 12.92 -9.91 3.30
CA ASN A 148 12.02 -8.80 3.03
C ASN A 148 12.73 -7.63 2.34
N ASN A 149 13.85 -7.90 1.65
CA ASN A 149 14.40 -6.92 0.73
C ASN A 149 13.34 -6.54 -0.34
N PRO A 150 13.41 -5.34 -0.92
CA PRO A 150 12.35 -4.84 -1.80
C PRO A 150 12.09 -5.74 -3.02
N LEU A 151 13.14 -6.20 -3.71
CA LEU A 151 13.00 -7.01 -4.93
C LEU A 151 12.38 -8.38 -4.65
N ASP A 152 12.88 -9.09 -3.64
CA ASP A 152 12.36 -10.42 -3.29
C ASP A 152 10.95 -10.36 -2.74
N ARG A 153 10.62 -9.27 -2.03
CA ARG A 153 9.23 -8.98 -1.64
C ARG A 153 8.36 -8.77 -2.86
N MET A 154 8.74 -7.91 -3.81
CA MET A 154 7.95 -7.66 -5.02
C MET A 154 7.74 -8.93 -5.83
N MET A 155 8.79 -9.71 -6.06
CA MET A 155 8.72 -10.99 -6.79
C MET A 155 7.79 -11.99 -6.09
N ARG A 156 7.82 -12.05 -4.76
CA ARG A 156 6.91 -12.90 -3.97
C ARG A 156 5.46 -12.44 -4.09
N LEU A 157 5.20 -11.15 -3.91
CA LEU A 157 3.85 -10.58 -4.05
C LEU A 157 3.29 -10.81 -5.46
N ALA A 158 4.13 -10.67 -6.49
CA ALA A 158 3.75 -10.94 -7.87
C ALA A 158 3.38 -12.43 -8.07
N ASN A 159 4.19 -13.35 -7.56
CA ASN A 159 3.90 -14.79 -7.60
C ASN A 159 2.60 -15.16 -6.87
N GLU A 160 2.26 -14.47 -5.77
CA GLU A 160 1.00 -14.67 -5.05
C GLU A 160 -0.19 -14.09 -5.84
N SER A 161 -0.02 -12.93 -6.48
CA SER A 161 -1.08 -12.28 -7.27
C SER A 161 -1.51 -13.08 -8.51
N THR A 162 -0.59 -13.80 -9.15
CA THR A 162 -0.89 -14.65 -10.33
C THR A 162 -1.65 -15.92 -9.97
N VAL A 163 -1.59 -16.38 -8.71
CA VAL A 163 -2.35 -17.54 -8.23
C VAL A 163 -3.84 -17.22 -8.12
N HIS A 164 -4.21 -15.96 -7.92
CA HIS A 164 -5.62 -15.54 -7.78
C HIS A 164 -6.32 -15.20 -9.10
N GLN A 165 -5.62 -15.30 -10.24
CA GLN A 165 -6.17 -15.03 -11.58
C GLN A 165 -6.52 -16.29 -12.38
N ASN A 166 -6.27 -17.49 -11.82
CA ASN A 166 -6.53 -18.79 -12.44
C ASN A 166 -7.62 -19.57 -11.71
#